data_AF-D3G1N4-F1
#
_entry.id   AF-D3G1N4-F1
#
_cell.length_a   1.000
_cell.length_b   1.000
_cell.length_c   1.000
_cell.angle_alpha   90.00
_cell.angle_beta   90.00
_cell.angle_gamma   90.00
#
_symmetry.space_group_name_H-M   'P 1'
#
loop_
_entity.id
_entity.type
_entity.pdbx_description
1 polymer ?
#
loop_
_entity_poly.entity_id
_entity_poly.type
_entity_poly.pdbx_seq_one_letter_code
_entity_poly.pdbx_strand_id
1 'polypeptide(L)'
;MDLKISIEEDLWQAIEKNYENESYSSSILDAMHLLTNTIRNKTGLEGDGSSLIGQAFGGENPKLQLNKLQTVSEKNVQKGTQELLRGLYTAIRNPRSHDKYNDTKEVADSLIYFINYLLKVIDKSKINFEEETFLKRVFDEHYVRTEEYSELLVNEIPKRQRANIAISVVLKRLNGDIYNLGYFLKSLLDKLEDNDLFHVYKVISEELKYTGSEEKIRTILHIVPAKYWYKVDKVVKIRIESMLFENVNSGKYNTLNGKCKFGSLGTWIQAEHLMNFENINNWTDMVVNKLQDGNDEEKDYIEKYFWHKICKANYEEITFSLKNYFKAGLLIKDEKKVKELENIIIYEEDHPWWEVFKEELKNFPEIEYVDLPF
;
A
#
# COMPACT_ATOMS: atom_id res chain seq x y z
N MET A 1 -50.66 -8.37 1.86
CA MET A 1 -49.50 -8.92 1.13
C MET A 1 -48.46 -9.25 2.20
N ASP A 2 -47.80 -10.40 2.14
CA ASP A 2 -46.79 -10.75 3.16
C ASP A 2 -45.53 -9.92 2.90
N LEU A 3 -45.13 -9.11 3.89
CA LEU A 3 -44.01 -8.18 3.76
C LEU A 3 -42.71 -8.93 3.51
N LYS A 4 -42.52 -10.09 4.16
CA LYS A 4 -41.30 -10.92 4.12
C LYS A 4 -40.93 -11.34 2.69
N ILE A 5 -41.91 -11.74 1.89
CA ILE A 5 -41.69 -12.19 0.51
C ILE A 5 -41.65 -11.05 -0.52
N SER A 6 -41.92 -9.82 -0.10
CA SER A 6 -42.12 -8.67 -1.00
C SER A 6 -40.98 -7.65 -0.95
N ILE A 7 -39.99 -7.87 -0.09
CA ILE A 7 -38.82 -7.00 0.07
C ILE A 7 -37.52 -7.81 -0.07
N GLU A 8 -36.39 -7.12 -0.24
CA GLU A 8 -35.08 -7.78 -0.30
C GLU A 8 -34.76 -8.53 1.00
N GLU A 9 -34.06 -9.65 0.89
CA GLU A 9 -33.74 -10.54 2.01
C GLU A 9 -32.97 -9.81 3.12
N ASP A 10 -31.93 -9.04 2.76
CA ASP A 10 -31.13 -8.27 3.71
C ASP A 10 -31.97 -7.23 4.47
N LEU A 11 -32.96 -6.63 3.81
CA LEU A 11 -33.87 -5.69 4.47
C LEU A 11 -34.79 -6.40 5.45
N TRP A 12 -35.33 -7.57 5.07
CA TRP A 12 -36.12 -8.38 5.98
C TRP A 12 -35.29 -8.80 7.21
N GLN A 13 -34.08 -9.34 7.02
CA GLN A 13 -33.18 -9.74 8.11
C GLN A 13 -32.88 -8.58 9.06
N ALA A 14 -32.72 -7.36 8.55
CA ALA A 14 -32.46 -6.18 9.38
C ALA A 14 -33.65 -5.82 10.28
N ILE A 15 -34.90 -6.05 9.85
CA ILE A 15 -36.10 -5.60 10.56
C ILE A 15 -36.85 -6.72 11.31
N GLU A 16 -36.62 -7.99 10.95
CA GLU A 16 -37.44 -9.16 11.33
C GLU A 16 -37.73 -9.17 12.83
N LYS A 17 -36.70 -9.03 13.66
CA LYS A 17 -36.82 -9.05 15.12
C LYS A 17 -37.80 -8.00 15.64
N ASN A 18 -37.67 -6.75 15.21
CA ASN A 18 -38.54 -5.69 15.71
C ASN A 18 -39.93 -5.76 15.09
N TYR A 19 -40.02 -6.25 13.85
CA TYR A 19 -41.28 -6.35 13.13
C TYR A 19 -42.18 -7.46 13.70
N GLU A 20 -41.61 -8.64 14.00
CA GLU A 20 -42.33 -9.76 14.63
C GLU A 20 -42.76 -9.46 16.07
N ASN A 21 -42.02 -8.60 16.78
CA ASN A 21 -42.38 -8.11 18.11
C ASN A 21 -43.39 -6.95 18.08
N GLU A 22 -43.99 -6.66 16.92
CA GLU A 22 -44.92 -5.54 16.70
C GLU A 22 -44.32 -4.16 17.08
N SER A 23 -42.99 -4.08 17.13
CA SER A 23 -42.22 -2.86 17.40
C SER A 23 -41.97 -2.13 16.08
N TYR A 24 -43.06 -1.64 15.49
CA TYR A 24 -43.08 -1.07 14.14
C TYR A 24 -42.21 0.18 13.97
N SER A 25 -42.21 1.08 14.96
CA SER A 25 -41.34 2.26 14.96
C SER A 25 -39.85 1.87 14.91
N SER A 26 -39.46 0.84 15.68
CA SER A 26 -38.08 0.32 15.70
C SER A 26 -37.73 -0.38 14.39
N SER A 27 -38.68 -1.10 13.79
CA SER A 27 -38.50 -1.74 12.47
C SER A 27 -38.20 -0.72 11.36
N ILE A 28 -38.88 0.43 11.39
CA ILE A 28 -38.62 1.54 10.46
C ILE A 28 -37.21 2.12 10.70
N LEU A 29 -36.78 2.26 11.96
CA LEU A 29 -35.43 2.72 12.29
C LEU A 29 -34.36 1.75 11.80
N ASP A 30 -34.54 0.45 11.97
CA ASP A 30 -33.62 -0.57 11.46
C ASP A 30 -33.49 -0.51 9.93
N ALA A 31 -34.62 -0.35 9.23
CA ALA A 31 -34.61 -0.15 7.77
C ALA A 31 -33.84 1.13 7.36
N MET A 32 -34.02 2.22 8.11
CA MET A 32 -33.26 3.46 7.90
C MET A 32 -31.77 3.30 8.20
N HIS A 33 -31.41 2.51 9.21
CA HIS A 33 -30.02 2.19 9.53
C HIS A 33 -29.35 1.40 8.41
N LEU A 34 -30.04 0.39 7.87
CA LEU A 34 -29.57 -0.35 6.69
C LEU A 34 -29.36 0.59 5.51
N LEU A 35 -30.34 1.42 5.16
CA LEU A 35 -30.23 2.42 4.09
C LEU A 35 -29.01 3.34 4.28
N THR A 36 -28.80 3.84 5.49
CA THR A 36 -27.66 4.71 5.83
C THR A 36 -26.34 3.98 5.60
N ASN A 37 -26.24 2.75 6.09
CA ASN A 37 -25.02 1.94 5.97
C ASN A 37 -24.74 1.59 4.51
N THR A 38 -25.76 1.24 3.73
CA THR A 38 -25.62 1.00 2.28
C THR A 38 -25.02 2.21 1.56
N ILE A 39 -25.50 3.43 1.86
CA ILE A 39 -24.97 4.66 1.26
C ILE A 39 -23.52 4.89 1.69
N ARG A 40 -23.20 4.75 2.99
CA ARG A 40 -21.83 4.90 3.50
C ARG A 40 -20.87 3.89 2.88
N ASN A 41 -21.28 2.63 2.78
CA ASN A 41 -20.48 1.56 2.21
C ASN A 41 -20.19 1.80 0.73
N LYS A 42 -21.21 2.21 -0.06
CA LYS A 42 -21.01 2.51 -1.48
C LYS A 42 -20.20 3.79 -1.74
N THR A 43 -20.27 4.80 -0.87
CA THR A 43 -19.63 6.11 -1.11
C THR A 43 -18.29 6.32 -0.40
N GLY A 44 -18.00 5.52 0.63
CA GLY A 44 -16.90 5.75 1.55
C GLY A 44 -17.05 7.02 2.40
N LEU A 45 -18.23 7.64 2.45
CA LEU A 45 -18.48 8.84 3.24
C LEU A 45 -18.67 8.53 4.72
N GLU A 46 -18.25 9.47 5.55
CA GLU A 46 -18.59 9.58 6.97
C GLU A 46 -19.78 10.54 7.14
N GLY A 47 -20.52 10.40 8.25
CA GLY A 47 -21.63 11.31 8.60
C GLY A 47 -23.02 10.69 8.48
N ASP A 48 -24.07 11.45 8.78
CA ASP A 48 -25.46 10.98 8.88
C ASP A 48 -26.45 12.02 8.29
N GLY A 49 -27.70 11.61 8.10
CA GLY A 49 -28.81 12.50 7.79
C GLY A 49 -28.71 13.23 6.45
N SER A 50 -29.31 14.42 6.40
CA SER A 50 -29.37 15.27 5.21
C SER A 50 -27.99 15.66 4.65
N SER A 51 -26.97 15.76 5.52
CA SER A 51 -25.58 16.01 5.13
C SER A 51 -25.01 14.86 4.31
N LEU A 52 -25.13 13.61 4.81
CA LEU A 52 -24.69 12.41 4.08
C LEU A 52 -25.35 12.32 2.70
N ILE A 53 -26.68 12.54 2.64
CA ILE A 53 -27.42 12.49 1.37
C ILE A 53 -26.96 13.59 0.41
N GLY A 54 -26.69 14.79 0.93
CA GLY A 54 -26.15 15.90 0.13
C GLY A 54 -24.82 15.57 -0.53
N GLN A 55 -23.90 14.98 0.24
CA GLN A 55 -22.57 14.59 -0.25
C GLN A 55 -22.61 13.37 -1.19
N ALA A 56 -23.56 12.45 -0.98
CA ALA A 56 -23.67 11.24 -1.77
C ALA A 56 -24.34 11.48 -3.14
N PHE A 57 -25.45 12.23 -3.18
CA PHE A 57 -26.31 12.35 -4.37
C PHE A 57 -26.37 13.75 -4.98
N GLY A 58 -25.85 14.78 -4.30
CA GLY A 58 -25.89 16.17 -4.75
C GLY A 58 -24.66 16.61 -5.54
N GLY A 59 -24.73 17.83 -6.07
CA GLY A 59 -23.67 18.45 -6.87
C GLY A 59 -23.74 18.10 -8.36
N GLU A 60 -22.84 18.67 -9.16
CA GLU A 60 -22.75 18.39 -10.61
C GLU A 60 -22.21 16.99 -10.88
N ASN A 61 -21.34 16.47 -10.01
CA ASN A 61 -20.72 15.15 -10.09
C ASN A 61 -20.97 14.38 -8.78
N PRO A 62 -22.17 13.78 -8.59
CA PRO A 62 -22.52 13.08 -7.35
C PRO A 62 -21.72 11.79 -7.22
N LYS A 63 -21.39 11.38 -5.98
CA LYS A 63 -20.66 10.12 -5.72
C LYS A 63 -21.45 8.86 -6.10
N LEU A 64 -22.76 8.90 -5.89
CA LEU A 64 -23.70 7.89 -6.37
C LEU A 64 -24.47 8.45 -7.55
N GLN A 65 -24.15 7.92 -8.73
CA GLN A 65 -24.81 8.29 -9.97
C GLN A 65 -25.96 7.32 -10.23
N LEU A 66 -27.21 7.79 -10.13
CA LEU A 66 -28.39 6.95 -10.29
C LEU A 66 -28.67 6.58 -11.77
N ASN A 67 -28.14 7.37 -12.70
CA ASN A 67 -28.30 7.23 -14.15
C ASN A 67 -27.16 7.97 -14.87
N LYS A 68 -27.22 8.18 -16.20
CA LYS A 68 -26.10 8.80 -16.95
C LYS A 68 -25.98 10.32 -16.78
N LEU A 69 -26.95 11.00 -16.19
CA LEU A 69 -27.01 12.46 -16.02
C LEU A 69 -26.86 13.26 -17.33
N GLN A 70 -27.18 12.66 -18.48
CA GLN A 70 -27.02 13.30 -19.79
C GLN A 70 -28.23 14.18 -20.13
N THR A 71 -29.43 13.70 -19.82
CA THR A 71 -30.69 14.40 -20.11
C THR A 71 -31.20 15.19 -18.91
N VAL A 72 -32.06 16.19 -19.17
CA VAL A 72 -32.76 16.93 -18.10
C VAL A 72 -33.57 15.99 -17.21
N SER A 73 -34.25 14.99 -17.81
CA SER A 73 -35.02 13.99 -17.07
C SER A 73 -34.14 13.16 -16.13
N GLU A 74 -32.97 12.73 -16.60
CA GLU A 74 -31.99 12.00 -15.79
C GLU A 74 -31.46 12.84 -14.61
N LYS A 75 -31.14 14.11 -14.86
CA LYS A 75 -30.75 15.05 -13.79
C LYS A 75 -31.87 15.29 -12.78
N ASN A 76 -33.12 15.35 -13.25
CA ASN A 76 -34.29 15.47 -12.38
C ASN A 76 -34.49 14.23 -11.51
N VAL A 77 -34.26 13.02 -12.04
CA VAL A 77 -34.31 11.78 -11.24
C VAL A 77 -33.25 11.84 -10.13
N GLN A 78 -32.01 12.22 -10.44
CA GLN A 78 -30.95 12.35 -9.44
C GLN A 78 -31.32 13.32 -8.33
N LYS A 79 -31.74 14.54 -8.70
CA LYS A 79 -32.13 15.59 -7.74
C LYS A 79 -33.36 15.19 -6.93
N GLY A 80 -34.38 14.62 -7.58
CA GLY A 80 -35.61 14.17 -6.93
C GLY A 80 -35.34 13.07 -5.91
N THR A 81 -34.52 12.07 -6.25
CA THR A 81 -34.15 11.01 -5.29
C THR A 81 -33.35 11.58 -4.11
N GLN A 82 -32.44 12.53 -4.34
CA GLN A 82 -31.75 13.24 -3.26
C GLN A 82 -32.74 13.94 -2.31
N GLU A 83 -33.74 14.64 -2.85
CA GLU A 83 -34.76 15.34 -2.07
C GLU A 83 -35.66 14.38 -1.30
N LEU A 84 -36.09 13.28 -1.92
CA LEU A 84 -36.88 12.22 -1.25
C LEU A 84 -36.11 11.60 -0.07
N LEU A 85 -34.84 11.27 -0.27
CA LEU A 85 -33.99 10.73 0.80
C LEU A 85 -33.83 11.75 1.93
N ARG A 86 -33.55 13.02 1.63
CA ARG A 86 -33.48 14.07 2.66
C ARG A 86 -34.80 14.22 3.43
N GLY A 87 -35.93 14.16 2.73
CA GLY A 87 -37.27 14.16 3.31
C GLY A 87 -37.48 12.98 4.26
N LEU A 88 -37.05 11.79 3.85
CA LEU A 88 -37.16 10.57 4.68
C LEU A 88 -36.38 10.69 5.99
N TYR A 89 -35.15 11.21 5.95
CA TYR A 89 -34.39 11.44 7.19
C TYR A 89 -35.06 12.50 8.07
N THR A 90 -35.49 13.61 7.47
CA THR A 90 -35.99 14.76 8.23
C THR A 90 -37.38 14.52 8.82
N ALA A 91 -38.30 13.96 8.04
CA ALA A 91 -39.70 13.79 8.41
C ALA A 91 -40.01 12.43 9.06
N ILE A 92 -39.24 11.38 8.73
CA ILE A 92 -39.55 10.02 9.18
C ILE A 92 -38.55 9.56 10.25
N ARG A 93 -37.25 9.52 9.93
CA ARG A 93 -36.23 8.98 10.84
C ARG A 93 -36.00 9.87 12.06
N ASN A 94 -35.81 11.17 11.87
CA ASN A 94 -35.39 12.06 12.96
C ASN A 94 -36.43 12.13 14.09
N PRO A 95 -37.75 12.31 13.83
CA PRO A 95 -38.75 12.28 14.89
C PRO A 95 -38.75 10.96 15.67
N ARG A 96 -38.61 9.81 14.98
CA ARG A 96 -38.55 8.48 15.61
C ARG A 96 -37.29 8.24 16.43
N SER A 97 -36.21 8.97 16.15
CA SER A 97 -34.94 8.85 16.88
C SER A 97 -34.87 9.75 18.11
N HIS A 98 -35.68 10.82 18.15
CA HIS A 98 -35.65 11.84 19.21
C HIS A 98 -36.86 11.79 20.14
N ASP A 99 -38.01 11.31 19.66
CA ASP A 99 -39.27 11.26 20.40
C ASP A 99 -39.88 9.85 20.44
N LYS A 100 -40.81 9.63 21.38
CA LYS A 100 -41.60 8.39 21.42
C LYS A 100 -42.59 8.38 20.26
N TYR A 101 -42.48 7.38 19.41
CA TYR A 101 -43.33 7.20 18.24
C TYR A 101 -44.04 5.84 18.31
N ASN A 102 -45.32 5.79 17.98
CA ASN A 102 -46.08 4.55 17.94
C ASN A 102 -46.69 4.35 16.55
N ASP A 103 -45.92 3.76 15.65
CA ASP A 103 -46.38 3.44 14.29
C ASP A 103 -47.33 2.25 14.29
N THR A 104 -48.33 2.28 13.42
CA THR A 104 -49.12 1.09 13.12
C THR A 104 -48.40 0.22 12.11
N LYS A 105 -48.83 -1.05 12.03
CA LYS A 105 -48.32 -1.99 11.03
C LYS A 105 -48.44 -1.44 9.61
N GLU A 106 -49.56 -0.81 9.26
CA GLU A 106 -49.80 -0.27 7.92
C GLU A 106 -48.81 0.84 7.56
N VAL A 107 -48.47 1.70 8.53
CA VAL A 107 -47.48 2.77 8.34
C VAL A 107 -46.09 2.18 8.16
N ALA A 108 -45.71 1.20 8.99
CA ALA A 108 -44.43 0.51 8.85
C ALA A 108 -44.29 -0.19 7.51
N ASP A 109 -45.29 -0.97 7.08
CA ASP A 109 -45.29 -1.65 5.79
C ASP A 109 -45.06 -0.65 4.65
N SER A 110 -45.80 0.46 4.66
CA SER A 110 -45.69 1.50 3.62
C SER A 110 -44.29 2.11 3.55
N LEU A 111 -43.70 2.45 4.70
CA LEU A 111 -42.37 3.04 4.77
C LEU A 111 -41.27 2.04 4.41
N ILE A 112 -41.39 0.79 4.86
CA ILE A 112 -40.44 -0.27 4.56
C ILE A 112 -40.47 -0.60 3.06
N TYR A 113 -41.64 -0.65 2.42
CA TYR A 113 -41.74 -0.79 0.96
C TYR A 113 -41.06 0.36 0.22
N PHE A 114 -41.21 1.58 0.71
CA PHE A 114 -40.57 2.74 0.10
C PHE A 114 -39.04 2.72 0.30
N ILE A 115 -38.56 2.35 1.49
CA ILE A 115 -37.14 2.15 1.76
C ILE A 115 -36.56 1.04 0.87
N ASN A 116 -37.29 -0.07 0.71
CA ASN A 116 -36.94 -1.16 -0.20
C ASN A 116 -36.79 -0.66 -1.65
N TYR A 117 -37.73 0.15 -2.14
CA TYR A 117 -37.63 0.78 -3.45
C TYR A 117 -36.37 1.63 -3.57
N LEU A 118 -36.08 2.48 -2.58
CA LEU A 118 -34.90 3.35 -2.59
C LEU A 118 -33.60 2.54 -2.51
N LEU A 119 -33.55 1.48 -1.72
CA LEU A 119 -32.43 0.54 -1.68
C LEU A 119 -32.17 -0.07 -3.06
N LYS A 120 -33.20 -0.50 -3.80
CA LYS A 120 -33.05 -1.01 -5.16
C LYS A 120 -32.56 0.05 -6.15
N VAL A 121 -32.99 1.30 -6.00
CA VAL A 121 -32.50 2.42 -6.82
C VAL A 121 -31.02 2.70 -6.54
N ILE A 122 -30.63 2.71 -5.26
CA ILE A 122 -29.25 2.90 -4.83
C ILE A 122 -28.37 1.72 -5.23
N ASP A 123 -28.90 0.50 -5.19
CA ASP A 123 -28.11 -0.66 -5.54
C ASP A 123 -27.73 -0.67 -7.02
N LYS A 124 -28.68 -0.27 -7.88
CA LYS A 124 -28.47 -0.06 -9.32
C LYS A 124 -27.65 1.19 -9.66
N SER A 125 -27.36 2.05 -8.69
CA SER A 125 -26.54 3.23 -8.92
C SER A 125 -25.09 2.83 -9.21
N LYS A 126 -24.45 3.54 -10.14
CA LYS A 126 -23.03 3.37 -10.37
C LYS A 126 -22.27 4.10 -9.27
N ILE A 127 -21.41 3.36 -8.56
CA ILE A 127 -20.33 3.97 -7.79
C ILE A 127 -19.37 4.51 -8.84
N ASN A 128 -19.04 5.81 -8.80
CA ASN A 128 -18.13 6.41 -9.79
C ASN A 128 -16.72 5.78 -9.79
N PHE A 129 -16.40 4.96 -8.79
CA PHE A 129 -15.19 4.16 -8.71
C PHE A 129 -15.53 2.67 -8.80
N GLU A 130 -15.17 2.06 -9.92
CA GLU A 130 -15.32 0.62 -10.18
C GLU A 130 -13.93 -0.01 -10.20
N GLU A 131 -13.64 -0.89 -9.24
CA GLU A 131 -12.30 -1.48 -9.05
C GLU A 131 -11.77 -2.14 -10.32
N GLU A 132 -12.55 -2.97 -11.00
CA GLU A 132 -12.08 -3.68 -12.20
C GLU A 132 -11.68 -2.70 -13.31
N THR A 133 -12.49 -1.66 -13.52
CA THR A 133 -12.20 -0.62 -14.52
C THR A 133 -11.00 0.24 -14.12
N PHE A 134 -10.85 0.56 -12.83
CA PHE A 134 -9.69 1.28 -12.33
C PHE A 134 -8.39 0.47 -12.47
N LEU A 135 -8.42 -0.82 -12.10
CA LEU A 135 -7.26 -1.69 -12.19
C LEU A 135 -6.76 -1.83 -13.64
N LYS A 136 -7.62 -1.75 -14.65
CA LYS A 136 -7.18 -1.72 -16.06
C LYS A 136 -6.20 -0.57 -16.34
N ARG A 137 -6.36 0.59 -15.68
CA ARG A 137 -5.44 1.73 -15.81
C ARG A 137 -4.12 1.53 -15.06
N VAL A 138 -4.16 0.81 -13.94
CA VAL A 138 -2.95 0.47 -13.16
C VAL A 138 -2.11 -0.58 -13.88
N PHE A 139 -2.76 -1.55 -14.50
CA PHE A 139 -2.14 -2.64 -15.26
C PHE A 139 -1.96 -2.33 -16.76
N ASP A 140 -2.15 -1.07 -17.15
CA ASP A 140 -2.00 -0.63 -18.55
C ASP A 140 -0.53 -0.71 -19.00
N GLU A 141 -0.31 -1.14 -20.24
CA GLU A 141 1.04 -1.24 -20.81
C GLU A 141 1.69 0.14 -21.02
N HIS A 142 0.89 1.19 -21.22
CA HIS A 142 1.29 2.57 -21.42
C HIS A 142 1.24 3.41 -20.12
N TYR A 143 1.25 2.77 -18.96
CA TYR A 143 1.32 3.47 -17.68
C TYR A 143 2.50 4.46 -17.63
N VAL A 144 2.24 5.71 -17.23
CA VAL A 144 3.26 6.75 -17.16
C VAL A 144 4.03 6.65 -15.85
N ARG A 145 5.30 6.23 -15.92
CA ARG A 145 6.19 6.01 -14.77
C ARG A 145 6.72 7.32 -14.16
N THR A 146 5.81 8.13 -13.62
CA THR A 146 6.13 9.39 -12.93
C THR A 146 5.38 9.47 -11.62
N GLU A 147 5.97 10.14 -10.63
CA GLU A 147 5.34 10.34 -9.32
C GLU A 147 4.03 11.13 -9.45
N GLU A 148 4.00 12.17 -10.29
CA GLU A 148 2.81 12.97 -10.58
C GLU A 148 1.64 12.11 -11.11
N TYR A 149 1.88 11.27 -12.13
CA TYR A 149 0.83 10.42 -12.68
C TYR A 149 0.29 9.41 -11.66
N SER A 150 1.19 8.77 -10.92
CA SER A 150 0.80 7.83 -9.86
C SER A 150 -0.02 8.51 -8.77
N GLU A 151 0.35 9.73 -8.37
CA GLU A 151 -0.38 10.50 -7.36
C GLU A 151 -1.78 10.87 -7.82
N LEU A 152 -1.94 11.30 -9.07
CA LEU A 152 -3.23 11.61 -9.67
C LEU A 152 -4.14 10.38 -9.68
N LEU A 153 -3.62 9.22 -10.11
CA LEU A 153 -4.37 7.96 -10.07
C LEU A 153 -4.81 7.58 -8.64
N VAL A 154 -3.92 7.70 -7.66
CA VAL A 154 -4.24 7.39 -6.26
C VAL A 154 -5.30 8.35 -5.68
N ASN A 155 -5.32 9.60 -6.14
CA ASN A 155 -6.31 10.59 -5.71
C ASN A 155 -7.72 10.28 -6.22
N GLU A 156 -7.86 9.49 -7.29
CA GLU A 156 -9.16 9.00 -7.76
C GLU A 156 -9.74 7.91 -6.84
N ILE A 157 -8.90 7.22 -6.06
CA ILE A 157 -9.32 6.11 -5.19
C ILE A 157 -9.93 6.66 -3.90
N PRO A 158 -11.19 6.29 -3.55
CA PRO A 158 -11.77 6.64 -2.26
C PRO A 158 -10.89 6.14 -1.10
N LYS A 159 -10.63 6.98 -0.09
CA LYS A 159 -9.71 6.67 1.01
C LYS A 159 -9.91 5.27 1.60
N ARG A 160 -11.15 4.92 1.96
CA ARG A 160 -11.51 3.61 2.55
C ARG A 160 -11.28 2.41 1.62
N GLN A 161 -11.08 2.60 0.31
CA GLN A 161 -10.84 1.54 -0.66
C GLN A 161 -9.35 1.36 -1.01
N ARG A 162 -8.49 2.29 -0.57
CA ARG A 162 -7.06 2.28 -0.94
C ARG A 162 -6.34 1.01 -0.49
N ALA A 163 -6.61 0.52 0.71
CA ALA A 163 -6.06 -0.74 1.21
C ALA A 163 -6.46 -1.93 0.32
N ASN A 164 -7.74 -2.02 -0.04
CA ASN A 164 -8.25 -3.08 -0.92
C ASN A 164 -7.62 -3.01 -2.32
N ILE A 165 -7.46 -1.81 -2.89
CA ILE A 165 -6.78 -1.65 -4.18
C ILE A 165 -5.31 -2.07 -4.10
N ALA A 166 -4.59 -1.70 -3.03
CA ALA A 166 -3.22 -2.13 -2.82
C ALA A 166 -3.12 -3.67 -2.76
N ILE A 167 -4.02 -4.30 -1.99
CA ILE A 167 -4.14 -5.77 -1.90
C ILE A 167 -4.40 -6.39 -3.27
N SER A 168 -5.37 -5.86 -4.03
CA SER A 168 -5.71 -6.36 -5.36
C SER A 168 -4.54 -6.25 -6.34
N VAL A 169 -3.78 -5.16 -6.30
CA VAL A 169 -2.57 -4.99 -7.12
C VAL A 169 -1.50 -6.01 -6.73
N VAL A 170 -1.25 -6.19 -5.43
CA VAL A 170 -0.30 -7.20 -4.93
C VAL A 170 -0.70 -8.60 -5.40
N LEU A 171 -1.95 -9.00 -5.23
CA LEU A 171 -2.42 -10.34 -5.61
C LEU A 171 -2.37 -10.58 -7.14
N LYS A 172 -2.61 -9.53 -7.94
CA LYS A 172 -2.60 -9.61 -9.42
C LYS A 172 -1.24 -9.27 -10.04
N ARG A 173 -0.21 -8.97 -9.24
CA ARG A 173 1.08 -8.42 -9.69
C ARG A 173 1.80 -9.18 -10.80
N LEU A 174 1.58 -10.50 -10.89
CA LEU A 174 2.21 -11.34 -11.92
C LEU A 174 1.66 -11.10 -13.32
N ASN A 175 0.51 -10.42 -13.42
CA ASN A 175 -0.13 -10.09 -14.70
C ASN A 175 0.21 -8.67 -15.19
N GLY A 176 1.10 -7.96 -14.51
CA GLY A 176 1.44 -6.56 -14.81
C GLY A 176 2.94 -6.32 -14.93
N ASP A 177 3.29 -5.17 -15.51
CA ASP A 177 4.67 -4.70 -15.53
C ASP A 177 5.08 -4.22 -14.13
N ILE A 178 6.10 -4.85 -13.55
CA ILE A 178 6.51 -4.60 -12.17
C ILE A 178 6.95 -3.15 -11.93
N TYR A 179 7.49 -2.45 -12.94
CA TYR A 179 7.90 -1.06 -12.78
C TYR A 179 6.68 -0.15 -12.70
N ASN A 180 5.67 -0.36 -13.56
CA ASN A 180 4.40 0.37 -13.50
C ASN A 180 3.73 0.20 -12.13
N LEU A 181 3.66 -1.06 -11.67
CA LEU A 181 3.09 -1.39 -10.36
C LEU A 181 3.88 -0.79 -9.20
N GLY A 182 5.21 -0.76 -9.28
CA GLY A 182 6.06 -0.16 -8.25
C GLY A 182 5.85 1.35 -8.09
N TYR A 183 5.75 2.09 -9.20
CA TYR A 183 5.42 3.52 -9.16
C TYR A 183 4.05 3.77 -8.52
N PHE A 184 3.04 3.00 -8.93
CA PHE A 184 1.69 3.10 -8.37
C PHE A 184 1.65 2.76 -6.87
N LEU A 185 2.22 1.62 -6.46
CA LEU A 185 2.19 1.16 -5.07
C LEU A 185 3.03 2.06 -4.15
N LYS A 186 4.15 2.62 -4.62
CA LYS A 186 4.88 3.64 -3.85
C LYS A 186 3.96 4.81 -3.48
N SER A 187 3.29 5.40 -4.48
CA SER A 187 2.38 6.54 -4.25
C SER A 187 1.16 6.16 -3.40
N LEU A 188 0.64 4.95 -3.55
CA LEU A 188 -0.53 4.47 -2.81
C LEU A 188 -0.21 4.20 -1.33
N LEU A 189 0.86 3.44 -1.06
CA LEU A 189 1.23 3.01 0.28
C LEU A 189 1.67 4.20 1.16
N ASP A 190 2.28 5.23 0.57
CA ASP A 190 2.65 6.47 1.26
C ASP A 190 1.44 7.29 1.75
N LYS A 191 0.23 6.97 1.25
CA LYS A 191 -1.03 7.63 1.62
C LYS A 191 -1.94 6.76 2.50
N LEU A 192 -1.47 5.59 2.94
CA LEU A 192 -2.22 4.70 3.82
C LEU A 192 -1.95 5.01 5.30
N GLU A 193 -2.97 4.85 6.13
CA GLU A 193 -2.83 4.88 7.58
C GLU A 193 -2.18 3.57 8.07
N ASP A 194 -1.60 3.58 9.29
CA ASP A 194 -0.86 2.42 9.81
C ASP A 194 -1.69 1.13 9.89
N ASN A 195 -2.99 1.24 10.20
CA ASN A 195 -3.89 0.08 10.23
C ASN A 195 -4.13 -0.50 8.83
N ASP A 196 -4.29 0.35 7.82
CA ASP A 196 -4.42 -0.07 6.42
C ASP A 196 -3.13 -0.72 5.91
N LEU A 197 -1.98 -0.13 6.23
CA LEU A 197 -0.67 -0.73 5.95
C LEU A 197 -0.55 -2.12 6.61
N PHE A 198 -0.96 -2.25 7.87
CA PHE A 198 -0.95 -3.55 8.55
C PHE A 198 -1.77 -4.61 7.79
N HIS A 199 -2.97 -4.28 7.32
CA HIS A 199 -3.79 -5.20 6.53
C HIS A 199 -3.14 -5.59 5.19
N VAL A 200 -2.55 -4.63 4.46
CA VAL A 200 -1.82 -4.91 3.21
C VAL A 200 -0.63 -5.84 3.48
N TYR A 201 0.15 -5.58 4.53
CA TYR A 201 1.33 -6.39 4.87
C TYR A 201 1.00 -7.77 5.43
N LYS A 202 -0.20 -7.96 6.00
CA LYS A 202 -0.71 -9.31 6.28
C LYS A 202 -0.89 -10.13 5.02
N VAL A 203 -1.44 -9.54 3.95
CA VAL A 203 -1.58 -10.24 2.66
C VAL A 203 -0.21 -10.50 2.03
N ILE A 204 0.70 -9.53 2.03
CA ILE A 204 2.08 -9.73 1.54
C ILE A 204 2.78 -10.86 2.31
N SER A 205 2.59 -10.92 3.62
CA SER A 205 3.17 -11.99 4.46
C SER A 205 2.63 -13.36 4.07
N GLU A 206 1.32 -13.50 3.84
CA GLU A 206 0.74 -14.77 3.39
C GLU A 206 1.23 -15.17 1.98
N GLU A 207 1.39 -14.21 1.06
CA GLU A 207 1.96 -14.45 -0.28
C GLU A 207 3.41 -14.97 -0.23
N LEU A 208 4.19 -14.51 0.76
CA LEU A 208 5.59 -14.89 0.95
C LEU A 208 5.77 -16.16 1.80
N LYS A 209 4.80 -16.47 2.67
CA LYS A 209 4.91 -17.51 3.71
C LYS A 209 5.38 -18.86 3.20
N TYR A 210 4.82 -19.30 2.07
CA TYR A 210 5.10 -20.62 1.49
C TYR A 210 5.80 -20.53 0.13
N THR A 211 6.12 -19.33 -0.36
CA THR A 211 6.73 -19.22 -1.69
C THR A 211 8.18 -19.71 -1.67
N GLY A 212 8.54 -20.52 -2.67
CA GLY A 212 9.92 -20.82 -3.05
C GLY A 212 10.33 -20.18 -4.38
N SER A 213 9.41 -19.44 -5.02
CA SER A 213 9.62 -18.88 -6.35
C SER A 213 10.40 -17.58 -6.28
N GLU A 214 11.57 -17.53 -6.93
CA GLU A 214 12.37 -16.31 -7.05
C GLU A 214 11.58 -15.19 -7.74
N GLU A 215 10.77 -15.50 -8.76
CA GLU A 215 9.93 -14.52 -9.44
C GLU A 215 8.92 -13.86 -8.48
N LYS A 216 8.23 -14.68 -7.66
CA LYS A 216 7.25 -14.17 -6.69
C LYS A 216 7.90 -13.30 -5.61
N ILE A 217 9.11 -13.64 -5.18
CA ILE A 217 9.87 -12.84 -4.20
C ILE A 217 10.34 -11.53 -4.86
N ARG A 218 10.95 -11.63 -6.04
CA ARG A 218 11.44 -10.49 -6.83
C ARG A 218 10.35 -9.45 -7.06
N THR A 219 9.16 -9.89 -7.46
CA THR A 219 8.05 -8.96 -7.71
C THR A 219 7.68 -8.19 -6.45
N ILE A 220 7.62 -8.81 -5.27
CA ILE A 220 7.35 -8.11 -4.01
C ILE A 220 8.48 -7.14 -3.65
N LEU A 221 9.75 -7.55 -3.74
CA LEU A 221 10.90 -6.67 -3.49
C LEU A 221 10.92 -5.43 -4.38
N HIS A 222 10.32 -5.52 -5.58
CA HIS A 222 10.30 -4.43 -6.53
C HIS A 222 9.09 -3.51 -6.39
N ILE A 223 7.89 -4.07 -6.27
CA ILE A 223 6.65 -3.27 -6.29
C ILE A 223 6.32 -2.64 -4.94
N VAL A 224 6.88 -3.16 -3.85
CA VAL A 224 6.62 -2.69 -2.50
C VAL A 224 7.79 -1.82 -2.00
N PRO A 225 7.55 -0.63 -1.42
CA PRO A 225 8.61 0.21 -0.88
C PRO A 225 9.42 -0.49 0.21
N ALA A 226 10.74 -0.43 0.06
CA ALA A 226 11.71 -1.08 0.94
C ALA A 226 11.62 -0.58 2.40
N LYS A 227 11.38 0.72 2.61
CA LYS A 227 11.17 1.34 3.93
C LYS A 227 10.11 0.66 4.80
N TYR A 228 9.16 -0.07 4.20
CA TYR A 228 8.09 -0.74 4.93
C TYR A 228 8.34 -2.26 5.11
N TRP A 229 9.51 -2.77 4.73
CA TRP A 229 9.85 -4.19 4.87
C TRP A 229 9.73 -4.70 6.31
N TYR A 230 9.96 -3.83 7.30
CA TYR A 230 9.78 -4.16 8.72
C TYR A 230 8.35 -4.56 9.09
N LYS A 231 7.34 -4.25 8.27
CA LYS A 231 5.93 -4.63 8.49
C LYS A 231 5.61 -6.07 8.06
N VAL A 232 6.51 -6.77 7.37
CA VAL A 232 6.34 -8.19 7.04
C VAL A 232 6.40 -9.04 8.32
N ASP A 233 5.52 -10.03 8.45
CA ASP A 233 5.46 -10.90 9.63
C ASP A 233 6.84 -11.53 9.91
N LYS A 234 7.31 -11.40 11.16
CA LYS A 234 8.70 -11.72 11.53
C LYS A 234 9.19 -13.09 11.07
N VAL A 235 8.37 -14.14 11.23
CA VAL A 235 8.72 -15.50 10.81
C VAL A 235 8.89 -15.61 9.29
N VAL A 236 8.02 -14.95 8.52
CA VAL A 236 8.10 -14.90 7.06
C VAL A 236 9.32 -14.09 6.63
N LYS A 237 9.53 -12.95 7.27
CA LYS A 237 10.65 -12.05 7.00
C LYS A 237 12.00 -12.76 7.16
N ILE A 238 12.24 -13.43 8.29
CA ILE A 238 13.46 -14.21 8.54
C ILE A 238 13.66 -15.27 7.44
N ARG A 239 12.61 -16.01 7.08
CA ARG A 239 12.70 -17.05 6.04
C ARG A 239 13.10 -16.46 4.68
N ILE A 240 12.44 -15.38 4.25
CA ILE A 240 12.74 -14.74 2.96
C ILE A 240 14.15 -14.13 2.97
N GLU A 241 14.55 -13.49 4.06
CA GLU A 241 15.90 -12.95 4.22
C GLU A 241 16.97 -14.04 4.15
N SER A 242 16.74 -15.21 4.74
CA SER A 242 17.63 -16.36 4.59
C SER A 242 17.74 -16.85 3.14
N MET A 243 16.62 -16.93 2.41
CA MET A 243 16.65 -17.30 0.98
C MET A 243 17.41 -16.27 0.14
N LEU A 244 17.21 -14.98 0.42
CA LEU A 244 17.92 -13.89 -0.24
C LEU A 244 19.41 -13.91 0.11
N PHE A 245 19.77 -14.18 1.36
CA PHE A 245 21.14 -14.29 1.81
C PHE A 245 21.88 -15.39 1.06
N GLU A 246 21.33 -16.60 1.00
CA GLU A 246 21.94 -17.72 0.26
C GLU A 246 22.07 -17.42 -1.24
N ASN A 247 21.05 -16.77 -1.83
CA ASN A 247 21.10 -16.37 -3.23
C ASN A 247 22.25 -15.38 -3.48
N VAL A 248 22.41 -14.36 -2.64
CA VAL A 248 23.49 -13.37 -2.75
C VAL A 248 24.85 -13.98 -2.44
N ASN A 249 24.94 -14.88 -1.46
CA ASN A 249 26.16 -15.59 -1.12
C ASN A 249 26.68 -16.43 -2.31
N SER A 250 25.76 -17.05 -3.07
CA SER A 250 26.10 -17.76 -4.31
C SER A 250 26.44 -16.85 -5.50
N GLY A 251 26.27 -15.54 -5.34
CA GLY A 251 26.33 -14.54 -6.40
C GLY A 251 27.68 -14.49 -7.13
N LYS A 252 27.60 -14.45 -8.47
CA LYS A 252 28.75 -14.34 -9.38
C LYS A 252 28.39 -13.50 -10.59
N TYR A 253 29.26 -12.58 -10.96
CA TYR A 253 29.10 -11.67 -12.09
C TYR A 253 30.32 -11.78 -12.97
N ASN A 254 30.09 -11.87 -14.28
CA ASN A 254 31.15 -11.93 -15.25
C ASN A 254 31.25 -10.58 -15.95
N THR A 255 32.30 -9.82 -15.65
CA THR A 255 32.56 -8.50 -16.23
C THR A 255 32.80 -8.54 -17.74
N LEU A 256 33.38 -9.62 -18.27
CA LEU A 256 33.69 -9.75 -19.71
C LEU A 256 32.44 -9.76 -20.60
N ASN A 257 31.33 -10.33 -20.14
CA ASN A 257 30.08 -10.39 -20.90
C ASN A 257 28.91 -9.63 -20.26
N GLY A 258 29.15 -8.97 -19.11
CA GLY A 258 28.16 -8.17 -18.40
C GLY A 258 27.00 -8.96 -17.79
N LYS A 259 27.18 -10.26 -17.51
CA LYS A 259 26.09 -11.14 -17.03
C LYS A 259 26.26 -11.55 -15.57
N CYS A 260 25.15 -11.47 -14.84
CA CYS A 260 24.98 -12.12 -13.55
C CYS A 260 24.75 -13.63 -13.77
N LYS A 261 25.71 -14.47 -13.40
CA LYS A 261 25.61 -15.94 -13.56
C LYS A 261 24.77 -16.57 -12.46
N PHE A 262 24.95 -16.11 -11.23
CA PHE A 262 24.25 -16.57 -10.03
C PHE A 262 23.90 -15.37 -9.15
N GLY A 263 22.91 -15.50 -8.26
CA GLY A 263 22.50 -14.43 -7.35
C GLY A 263 21.57 -13.38 -7.95
N SER A 264 20.91 -13.66 -9.07
CA SER A 264 20.09 -12.68 -9.80
C SER A 264 18.93 -12.12 -8.95
N LEU A 265 18.29 -12.95 -8.12
CA LEU A 265 17.22 -12.51 -7.22
C LEU A 265 17.71 -11.44 -6.24
N GLY A 266 18.89 -11.65 -5.66
CA GLY A 266 19.50 -10.72 -4.71
C GLY A 266 19.73 -9.31 -5.28
N THR A 267 19.97 -9.18 -6.59
CA THR A 267 20.23 -7.88 -7.21
C THR A 267 19.08 -6.86 -7.05
N TRP A 268 17.86 -7.35 -6.79
CA TRP A 268 16.65 -6.56 -6.54
C TRP A 268 16.53 -5.99 -5.13
N ILE A 269 17.39 -6.41 -4.20
CA ILE A 269 17.47 -5.84 -2.85
C ILE A 269 17.94 -4.39 -2.94
N GLN A 270 17.30 -3.49 -2.21
CA GLN A 270 17.68 -2.08 -2.11
C GLN A 270 18.42 -1.82 -0.79
N ALA A 271 19.14 -0.70 -0.67
CA ALA A 271 19.81 -0.35 0.59
C ALA A 271 18.83 -0.26 1.77
N GLU A 272 17.65 0.33 1.56
CA GLU A 272 16.58 0.39 2.56
C GLU A 272 16.06 -0.99 2.98
N HIS A 273 16.11 -1.99 2.10
CA HIS A 273 15.77 -3.36 2.50
C HIS A 273 16.78 -3.87 3.53
N LEU A 274 18.09 -3.72 3.24
CA LEU A 274 19.16 -4.12 4.16
C LEU A 274 19.06 -3.41 5.51
N MET A 275 18.69 -2.13 5.52
CA MET A 275 18.44 -1.36 6.77
C MET A 275 17.29 -1.92 7.62
N ASN A 276 16.36 -2.67 7.01
CA ASN A 276 15.19 -3.25 7.69
C ASN A 276 15.30 -4.78 7.89
N PHE A 277 16.40 -5.39 7.44
CA PHE A 277 16.67 -6.82 7.63
C PHE A 277 17.07 -7.11 9.08
N GLU A 278 16.79 -8.31 9.58
CA GLU A 278 16.96 -8.64 11.00
C GLU A 278 18.43 -8.69 11.44
N ASN A 279 19.36 -8.99 10.52
CA ASN A 279 20.77 -9.18 10.88
C ASN A 279 21.72 -8.62 9.81
N ILE A 280 21.90 -7.31 9.81
CA ILE A 280 22.82 -6.61 8.90
C ILE A 280 24.29 -7.02 9.10
N ASN A 281 24.69 -7.49 10.31
CA ASN A 281 26.05 -7.98 10.56
C ASN A 281 26.38 -9.16 9.64
N ASN A 282 25.52 -10.18 9.60
CA ASN A 282 25.74 -11.36 8.73
C ASN A 282 25.86 -10.97 7.25
N TRP A 283 25.01 -10.04 6.79
CA TRP A 283 25.05 -9.54 5.41
C TRP A 283 26.36 -8.81 5.11
N THR A 284 26.83 -8.00 6.05
CA THR A 284 28.08 -7.26 5.89
C THR A 284 29.29 -8.19 5.96
N ASP A 285 29.28 -9.18 6.86
CA ASP A 285 30.31 -10.23 6.96
C ASP A 285 30.42 -11.01 5.64
N MET A 286 29.30 -11.46 5.07
CA MET A 286 29.27 -12.16 3.78
C MET A 286 29.88 -11.33 2.65
N VAL A 287 29.50 -10.05 2.57
CA VAL A 287 29.98 -9.10 1.56
C VAL A 287 31.49 -8.90 1.69
N VAL A 288 31.97 -8.62 2.91
CA VAL A 288 33.38 -8.42 3.22
C VAL A 288 34.20 -9.68 2.92
N ASN A 289 33.72 -10.86 3.34
CA ASN A 289 34.39 -12.13 3.08
C ASN A 289 34.53 -12.40 1.57
N LYS A 290 33.48 -12.14 0.77
CA LYS A 290 33.58 -12.29 -0.70
C LYS A 290 34.55 -11.29 -1.33
N LEU A 291 34.67 -10.07 -0.80
CA LEU A 291 35.65 -9.08 -1.27
C LEU A 291 37.10 -9.47 -0.92
N GLN A 292 37.31 -10.14 0.21
CA GLN A 292 38.65 -10.54 0.65
C GLN A 292 39.07 -11.86 -0.01
N ASP A 293 38.24 -12.89 0.13
CA ASP A 293 38.61 -14.29 -0.15
C ASP A 293 37.91 -14.87 -1.39
N GLY A 294 36.96 -14.13 -1.98
CA GLY A 294 36.23 -14.58 -3.17
C GLY A 294 37.11 -14.66 -4.42
N ASN A 295 36.66 -15.43 -5.40
CA ASN A 295 37.22 -15.35 -6.75
C ASN A 295 36.78 -14.05 -7.46
N ASP A 296 37.40 -13.74 -8.60
CA ASP A 296 37.14 -12.50 -9.34
C ASP A 296 35.65 -12.30 -9.67
N GLU A 297 34.93 -13.34 -10.08
CA GLU A 297 33.50 -13.22 -10.40
C GLU A 297 32.63 -12.92 -9.16
N GLU A 298 33.06 -13.34 -7.98
CA GLU A 298 32.39 -13.05 -6.71
C GLU A 298 32.65 -11.63 -6.24
N LYS A 299 33.88 -11.15 -6.37
CA LYS A 299 34.27 -9.76 -6.08
C LYS A 299 33.53 -8.80 -7.00
N ASP A 300 33.56 -9.07 -8.30
CA ASP A 300 32.84 -8.32 -9.34
C ASP A 300 31.34 -8.23 -9.04
N TYR A 301 30.72 -9.32 -8.55
CA TYR A 301 29.30 -9.34 -8.17
C TYR A 301 29.01 -8.40 -7.00
N ILE A 302 29.84 -8.44 -5.95
CA ILE A 302 29.66 -7.58 -4.79
C ILE A 302 29.86 -6.12 -5.15
N GLU A 303 30.94 -5.80 -5.86
CA GLU A 303 31.25 -4.44 -6.30
C GLU A 303 30.13 -3.87 -7.17
N LYS A 304 29.58 -4.69 -8.08
CA LYS A 304 28.52 -4.26 -8.99
C LYS A 304 27.18 -4.03 -8.31
N TYR A 305 26.79 -4.90 -7.37
CA TYR A 305 25.40 -4.94 -6.89
C TYR A 305 25.21 -4.63 -5.40
N PHE A 306 26.23 -4.79 -4.56
CA PHE A 306 26.06 -4.77 -3.10
C PHE A 306 26.95 -3.78 -2.36
N TRP A 307 28.13 -3.43 -2.88
CA TRP A 307 29.09 -2.59 -2.16
C TRP A 307 28.47 -1.27 -1.67
N HIS A 308 27.91 -0.49 -2.59
CA HIS A 308 27.23 0.77 -2.24
C HIS A 308 26.03 0.55 -1.29
N LYS A 309 25.26 -0.53 -1.48
CA LYS A 309 24.08 -0.81 -0.64
C LYS A 309 24.48 -1.15 0.80
N ILE A 310 25.57 -1.89 0.98
CA ILE A 310 26.09 -2.28 2.29
C ILE A 310 26.71 -1.08 3.01
N CYS A 311 27.49 -0.25 2.30
CA CYS A 311 28.02 0.99 2.88
C CYS A 311 26.88 1.89 3.35
N LYS A 312 25.86 2.10 2.52
CA LYS A 312 24.67 2.89 2.87
C LYS A 312 23.90 2.29 4.06
N ALA A 313 23.75 0.97 4.13
CA ALA A 313 23.09 0.31 5.26
C ALA A 313 23.90 0.36 6.58
N ASN A 314 25.21 0.64 6.50
CA ASN A 314 26.14 0.79 7.63
C ASN A 314 26.45 2.27 7.94
N TYR A 315 25.70 3.21 7.35
CA TYR A 315 25.97 4.65 7.44
C TYR A 315 26.03 5.11 8.91
N GLU A 316 24.96 4.88 9.68
CA GLU A 316 24.85 5.31 11.09
C GLU A 316 25.76 4.50 12.02
N GLU A 317 25.67 3.16 11.94
CA GLU A 317 26.42 2.24 12.79
C GLU A 317 27.17 1.24 11.93
N ILE A 318 28.48 1.44 11.81
CA ILE A 318 29.35 0.55 11.04
C ILE A 318 29.53 -0.79 11.77
N THR A 319 29.21 -1.86 11.07
CA THR A 319 29.43 -3.23 11.57
C THR A 319 30.92 -3.54 11.71
N PHE A 320 31.24 -4.49 12.60
CA PHE A 320 32.61 -4.84 12.95
C PHE A 320 33.45 -5.31 11.75
N SER A 321 32.88 -6.12 10.86
CA SER A 321 33.60 -6.63 9.67
C SER A 321 33.95 -5.52 8.68
N LEU A 322 33.03 -4.62 8.38
CA LEU A 322 33.30 -3.49 7.49
C LEU A 322 34.31 -2.52 8.09
N LYS A 323 34.20 -2.25 9.40
CA LYS A 323 35.18 -1.44 10.12
C LYS A 323 36.58 -2.04 10.04
N ASN A 324 36.72 -3.35 10.24
CA ASN A 324 38.01 -4.03 10.15
C ASN A 324 38.53 -4.11 8.71
N TYR A 325 37.64 -4.26 7.72
CA TYR A 325 38.01 -4.26 6.31
C TYR A 325 38.75 -2.97 5.94
N PHE A 326 38.20 -1.81 6.32
CA PHE A 326 38.82 -0.51 6.08
C PHE A 326 40.04 -0.26 6.97
N LYS A 327 39.98 -0.55 8.28
CA LYS A 327 41.15 -0.40 9.18
C LYS A 327 42.36 -1.19 8.69
N ALA A 328 42.16 -2.44 8.26
CA ALA A 328 43.23 -3.26 7.72
C ALA A 328 43.81 -2.65 6.43
N GLY A 329 42.94 -2.14 5.54
CA GLY A 329 43.36 -1.45 4.32
C GLY A 329 44.18 -0.19 4.58
N LEU A 330 43.71 0.66 5.49
CA LEU A 330 44.41 1.89 5.90
C LEU A 330 45.77 1.58 6.53
N LEU A 331 45.86 0.55 7.38
CA LEU A 331 47.09 0.15 8.05
C LEU A 331 48.19 -0.28 7.06
N ILE A 332 47.83 -1.02 6.01
CA ILE A 332 48.77 -1.49 4.99
C ILE A 332 48.85 -0.57 3.76
N LYS A 333 48.11 0.55 3.76
CA LYS A 333 47.99 1.49 2.64
C LYS A 333 47.53 0.82 1.33
N ASP A 334 46.51 -0.03 1.43
CA ASP A 334 45.84 -0.63 0.27
C ASP A 334 45.12 0.46 -0.53
N GLU A 335 45.69 0.83 -1.69
CA GLU A 335 45.19 1.92 -2.53
C GLU A 335 43.69 1.79 -2.86
N LYS A 336 43.21 0.56 -3.12
CA LYS A 336 41.81 0.33 -3.48
C LYS A 336 40.90 0.63 -2.29
N LYS A 337 41.19 0.07 -1.12
CA LYS A 337 40.36 0.26 0.08
C LYS A 337 40.39 1.69 0.60
N VAL A 338 41.55 2.35 0.50
CA VAL A 338 41.70 3.76 0.84
C VAL A 338 40.80 4.58 -0.08
N LYS A 339 40.84 4.34 -1.39
CA LYS A 339 40.01 5.08 -2.36
C LYS A 339 38.52 4.80 -2.20
N GLU A 340 38.15 3.57 -1.87
CA GLU A 340 36.76 3.21 -1.58
C GLU A 340 36.22 3.95 -0.35
N LEU A 341 36.99 4.03 0.74
CA LEU A 341 36.61 4.79 1.92
C LEU A 341 36.52 6.29 1.62
N GLU A 342 37.52 6.84 0.94
CA GLU A 342 37.55 8.23 0.51
C GLU A 342 36.26 8.59 -0.25
N ASN A 343 35.90 7.81 -1.27
CA ASN A 343 34.70 8.05 -2.08
C ASN A 343 33.38 8.00 -1.28
N ILE A 344 33.37 7.38 -0.10
CA ILE A 344 32.19 7.32 0.77
C ILE A 344 32.09 8.58 1.65
N ILE A 345 33.19 9.06 2.21
CA ILE A 345 33.18 10.07 3.28
C ILE A 345 33.40 11.51 2.77
N ILE A 346 34.10 11.71 1.64
CA ILE A 346 34.54 13.06 1.24
C ILE A 346 33.40 14.00 0.83
N TYR A 347 32.25 13.49 0.44
CA TYR A 347 31.15 14.31 -0.06
C TYR A 347 30.17 14.78 1.03
N GLU A 348 30.44 14.44 2.29
CA GLU A 348 29.59 14.78 3.44
C GLU A 348 30.49 15.14 4.63
N GLU A 349 30.51 16.42 4.99
CA GLU A 349 31.41 16.96 6.02
C GLU A 349 31.16 16.32 7.39
N ASP A 350 29.90 16.01 7.70
CA ASP A 350 29.44 15.41 8.94
C ASP A 350 29.27 13.88 8.87
N HIS A 351 29.82 13.23 7.84
CA HIS A 351 29.73 11.78 7.69
C HIS A 351 30.26 11.05 8.96
N PRO A 352 29.49 10.16 9.61
CA PRO A 352 29.85 9.56 10.90
C PRO A 352 31.21 8.83 10.89
N TRP A 353 31.58 8.31 9.73
CA TRP A 353 32.82 7.54 9.56
C TRP A 353 34.10 8.37 9.67
N TRP A 354 34.05 9.70 9.56
CA TRP A 354 35.19 10.57 9.85
C TRP A 354 35.71 10.32 11.27
N GLU A 355 34.82 10.26 12.26
CA GLU A 355 35.20 9.97 13.65
C GLU A 355 35.57 8.49 13.86
N VAL A 356 34.91 7.56 13.14
CA VAL A 356 35.22 6.11 13.23
C VAL A 356 36.67 5.80 12.86
N PHE A 357 37.19 6.45 11.81
CA PHE A 357 38.52 6.19 11.24
C PHE A 357 39.52 7.33 11.50
N LYS A 358 39.20 8.25 12.42
CA LYS A 358 39.99 9.45 12.73
C LYS A 358 41.47 9.19 12.96
N GLU A 359 41.81 8.11 13.69
CA GLU A 359 43.20 7.79 14.00
C GLU A 359 43.95 7.27 12.76
N GLU A 360 43.31 6.44 11.96
CA GLU A 360 43.89 5.91 10.72
C GLU A 360 44.07 6.99 9.65
N LEU A 361 43.09 7.90 9.51
CA LEU A 361 43.08 8.98 8.52
C LEU A 361 44.18 10.03 8.75
N LYS A 362 44.76 10.14 9.96
CA LYS A 362 45.94 10.99 10.20
C LYS A 362 47.13 10.66 9.30
N ASN A 363 47.18 9.44 8.75
CA ASN A 363 48.23 8.99 7.83
C ASN A 363 47.94 9.32 6.36
N PHE A 364 46.78 9.91 6.06
CA PHE A 364 46.29 10.24 4.72
C PHE A 364 45.77 11.69 4.69
N PRO A 365 46.65 12.69 4.91
CA PRO A 365 46.25 14.11 4.98
C PRO A 365 45.61 14.64 3.69
N GLU A 366 45.77 13.93 2.57
CA GLU A 366 45.12 14.22 1.29
C GLU A 366 43.62 13.90 1.25
N ILE A 367 43.11 13.11 2.21
CA ILE A 367 41.69 12.78 2.32
C ILE A 367 41.01 13.85 3.18
N GLU A 368 40.34 14.79 2.50
CA GLU A 368 39.59 15.88 3.12
C GLU A 368 38.21 16.02 2.47
N TYR A 369 37.30 16.73 3.15
CA TYR A 369 35.97 17.02 2.62
C TYR A 369 36.05 17.82 1.31
N VAL A 370 35.24 17.43 0.33
CA VAL A 370 35.14 18.06 -0.99
C VAL A 370 33.72 18.56 -1.20
N ASP A 371 33.58 19.88 -1.26
CA ASP A 371 32.34 20.53 -1.66
C ASP A 371 32.16 20.39 -3.18
N LEU A 372 31.09 19.73 -3.62
CA LEU A 372 30.76 19.61 -5.04
C LEU A 372 30.16 20.93 -5.53
N PRO A 373 30.77 21.63 -6.51
CA PRO A 373 30.12 22.76 -7.12
C PRO A 373 28.89 22.26 -7.89
N PHE A 374 27.71 22.52 -7.36
CA PHE A 374 26.42 22.12 -7.92
C PHE A 374 26.27 22.41 -9.42
#